data_AF-A0A0F9D2I3-F1
#
_entry.id   AF-A0A0F9D2I3-F1
#
_cell.length_a   1.000
_cell.length_b   1.000
_cell.length_c   1.000
_cell.angle_alpha   90.00
_cell.angle_beta   90.00
_cell.angle_gamma   90.00
#
_symmetry.space_group_name_H-M   'P 1'
#
loop_
_entity.id
_entity.type
_entity.pdbx_description
1 polymer ?
#
loop_
_entity_poly.entity_id
_entity_poly.type
_entity_poly.pdbx_seq_one_letter_code
_entity_poly.pdbx_strand_id
1 'polypeptide(L)' 'MKDVIVKNVPDELHLKFKTFCVMNEISISACLRNYMKNISTETTVTDKSITTTKEKQVAK' A
#
# COMPACT_ATOMS: atom_id res chain seq x y z
N MET A 1 -3.21 -6.31 18.96
CA MET A 1 -3.62 -5.40 17.86
C MET A 1 -4.84 -4.64 18.34
N LYS A 2 -4.92 -3.34 18.10
CA LYS A 2 -6.11 -2.55 18.45
C LYS A 2 -7.18 -2.77 17.37
N ASP A 3 -8.46 -2.82 17.75
CA ASP A 3 -9.57 -2.85 16.80
C ASP A 3 -9.71 -1.48 16.11
N VAL A 4 -9.91 -1.50 14.79
CA VAL A 4 -10.02 -0.30 13.94
C VAL A 4 -11.26 -0.40 13.08
N ILE A 5 -12.06 0.67 13.05
CA ILE A 5 -13.23 0.81 12.18
C ILE A 5 -12.91 1.81 11.08
N VAL A 6 -12.94 1.37 9.83
CA VAL A 6 -12.78 2.25 8.67
C VAL A 6 -14.15 2.82 8.28
N LYS A 7 -14.30 4.14 8.39
CA LYS A 7 -15.53 4.86 8.01
C LYS A 7 -15.36 5.50 6.63
N ASN A 8 -16.47 5.84 5.98
CA ASN A 8 -16.52 6.59 4.72
C ASN A 8 -15.81 5.89 3.54
N VAL A 9 -15.89 4.56 3.45
CA VAL A 9 -15.41 3.83 2.28
C VAL A 9 -16.43 4.02 1.14
N PRO A 10 -16.02 4.46 -0.06
CA PRO A 10 -16.92 4.52 -1.21
C PRO A 10 -17.55 3.16 -1.50
N ASP A 11 -18.85 3.14 -1.81
CA ASP A 11 -19.60 1.90 -1.98
C ASP A 11 -19.01 0.99 -3.07
N GLU A 12 -18.56 1.58 -4.18
CA GLU A 12 -17.92 0.84 -5.27
C GLU A 12 -16.62 0.16 -4.81
N LEU A 13 -15.81 0.85 -4.01
CA LEU A 13 -14.57 0.30 -3.47
C LEU A 13 -14.87 -0.80 -2.44
N HIS A 14 -15.88 -0.59 -1.58
CA HIS A 14 -16.32 -1.59 -0.62
C HIS A 14 -16.81 -2.86 -1.33
N LEU A 15 -17.59 -2.71 -2.40
CA LEU A 15 -18.10 -3.82 -3.19
C LEU A 15 -16.97 -4.60 -3.87
N LYS A 16 -16.05 -3.91 -4.55
CA LYS A 16 -14.88 -4.55 -5.18
C LYS A 16 -14.04 -5.31 -4.17
N PHE A 17 -13.78 -4.70 -3.02
CA PHE A 17 -13.01 -5.34 -1.94
C PHE A 17 -13.73 -6.56 -1.37
N LYS A 18 -15.04 -6.45 -1.11
CA LYS A 18 -15.86 -7.57 -0.64
C LYS A 18 -15.84 -8.74 -1.63
N THR A 19 -16.03 -8.46 -2.91
CA THR A 19 -15.98 -9.48 -3.98
C THR A 19 -14.62 -10.18 -4.01
N PHE A 20 -13.52 -9.42 -3.95
CA PHE A 20 -12.18 -9.98 -3.88
C PHE A 20 -12.01 -10.95 -2.70
N CYS A 21 -12.45 -10.55 -1.49
CA CYS A 21 -12.32 -11.42 -0.32
C CYS A 21 -13.18 -12.69 -0.43
N VAL A 22 -14.40 -12.59 -0.97
CA VAL A 22 -15.29 -13.74 -1.21
C VAL A 22 -14.69 -14.71 -2.23
N MET A 23 -14.11 -14.21 -3.33
CA MET A 23 -13.47 -15.06 -4.35
C MET A 23 -12.28 -15.85 -3.80
N ASN A 24 -11.65 -15.36 -2.73
CA ASN A 24 -10.54 -16.04 -2.07
C ASN A 24 -10.98 -16.88 -0.86
N GLU A 25 -12.30 -16.99 -0.60
CA GLU A 25 -12.87 -17.70 0.56
C GLU A 25 -12.36 -17.19 1.92
N ILE A 26 -12.04 -15.89 2.00
CA ILE A 26 -11.51 -15.25 3.20
C ILE A 26 -12.55 -14.25 3.74
N SER A 27 -12.72 -14.21 5.06
CA SER A 27 -13.55 -13.18 5.69
C SER A 27 -13.01 -11.76 5.39
N ILE A 28 -13.90 -10.80 5.17
CA ILE A 28 -13.53 -9.41 4.84
C ILE A 28 -12.52 -8.84 5.84
N SER A 29 -12.70 -9.10 7.14
CA SER A 29 -11.80 -8.63 8.19
C SER A 29 -10.42 -9.30 8.14
N ALA A 30 -10.33 -10.59 7.78
CA ALA A 30 -9.04 -11.27 7.61
C ALA A 30 -8.31 -10.81 6.36
N CYS A 31 -9.05 -10.63 5.27
CA CYS A 31 -8.58 -10.06 4.00
C CYS A 31 -7.96 -8.65 4.23
N LEU A 32 -8.65 -7.79 5.00
CA LEU A 32 -8.15 -6.46 5.36
C LEU A 32 -6.89 -6.54 6.22
N ARG A 33 -6.83 -7.44 7.21
CA ARG A 33 -5.62 -7.64 8.04
C ARG A 33 -4.44 -8.12 7.22
N ASN A 34 -4.65 -9.04 6.27
CA ASN A 34 -3.60 -9.53 5.38
C ASN A 34 -3.05 -8.41 4.50
N TYR A 35 -3.94 -7.60 3.92
CA TYR A 35 -3.54 -6.43 3.13
C TYR A 35 -2.71 -5.44 3.96
N MET A 36 -3.17 -5.07 5.16
CA MET A 36 -2.46 -4.15 6.05
C MET A 36 -1.12 -4.72 6.54
N LYS A 37 -1.05 -6.05 6.75
CA LYS A 37 0.20 -6.72 7.10
C LYS A 37 1.21 -6.62 5.97
N ASN A 38 0.80 -6.86 4.71
CA ASN A 38 1.67 -6.76 3.55
C ASN A 38 2.21 -5.34 3.36
N ILE A 39 1.38 -4.31 3.57
CA ILE A 39 1.84 -2.91 3.57
C ILE A 39 2.88 -2.67 4.67
N SER A 40 2.64 -3.23 5.86
CA SER A 40 3.55 -3.06 6.99
C SER A 40 4.88 -3.81 6.82
N THR A 41 4.96 -4.80 5.93
CA THR A 41 6.14 -5.65 5.73
C THR A 41 7.03 -5.28 4.54
N GLU A 42 6.62 -4.35 3.67
CA GLU A 42 7.47 -3.87 2.56
C GLU A 42 7.37 -2.35 2.36
N THR A 43 8.26 -1.62 3.05
CA THR A 43 8.85 -0.37 2.54
C THR A 43 10.24 -0.21 3.13
N THR A 44 11.16 -1.11 2.80
CA THR A 44 12.58 -0.72 2.72
C THR A 44 12.79 -0.21 1.30
N VAL A 45 12.49 1.06 1.07
CA VAL A 45 13.11 1.76 -0.06
C VAL A 45 14.58 1.87 0.32
N THR A 46 15.39 0.92 -0.15
CA THR A 46 16.82 1.14 -0.21
C THR A 46 17.01 2.23 -1.25
N ASP A 47 17.14 3.47 -0.78
CA ASP A 47 17.58 4.62 -1.55
C ASP A 47 18.99 4.31 -2.09
N LYS A 48 19.07 3.62 -3.23
CA LYS A 48 20.27 3.62 -4.07
C LYS A 48 20.27 4.95 -4.79
N SER A 49 20.62 6.00 -4.05
CA SER A 49 21.44 7.12 -4.51
C SER A 49 21.24 7.52 -5.97
N ILE A 50 20.28 8.40 -6.22
CA ILE A 50 20.48 9.40 -7.28
C ILE A 50 21.24 10.57 -6.65
N THR A 51 22.56 10.43 -6.58
CA THR A 51 23.45 11.55 -6.35
C THR A 51 23.44 12.41 -7.61
N THR A 52 22.62 13.45 -7.66
CA THR A 52 22.77 14.52 -8.64
C THR A 52 23.89 15.44 -8.17
N THR A 53 25.13 15.08 -8.50
CA THR A 53 26.27 15.97 -8.34
C THR A 53 26.10 17.15 -9.29
N LYS A 54 26.01 18.37 -8.74
CA LYS A 54 26.18 19.60 -9.50
C LYS A 54 27.64 19.69 -9.98
N GLU A 55 27.92 19.21 -11.18
CA GLU A 55 29.14 19.60 -11.91
C GLU A 55 28.77 20.55 -13.07
N LYS A 56 28.90 21.84 -12.75
CA LYS A 56 29.56 22.91 -13.53
C LYS A 56 29.25 23.04 -15.04
N GLN A 57 28.63 24.18 -15.40
CA GLN A 57 28.78 24.78 -16.73
C GLN A 57 30.27 24.96 -17.08
N VAL A 58 30.72 24.47 -18.24
CA VAL A 58 31.83 25.08 -19.01
C VAL A 58 31.56 24.91 -20.51
N ALA A 59 31.81 26.00 -21.23
CA ALA A 59 31.63 26.26 -22.65
C ALA A 59 32.38 25.33 -23.64
N LYS A 60 31.80 25.18 -24.84
CA LYS A 60 32.40 25.63 -26.10
C LYS A 60 31.32 25.90 -27.15
#